data_AF-A0A379AFS0-F1
#
_entry.id   AF-A0A379AFS0-F1
#
_cell.length_a   1.000
_cell.length_b   1.000
_cell.length_c   1.000
_cell.angle_alpha   90.00
_cell.angle_beta   90.00
_cell.angle_gamma   90.00
#
_symmetry.space_group_name_H-M   'P 1'
#
loop_
_entity.id
_entity.type
_entity.pdbx_description
1 polymer ?
#
loop_
_entity_poly.entity_id
_entity_poly.type
_entity_poly.pdbx_seq_one_letter_code
_entity_poly.pdbx_strand_id
1 'polypeptide(L)' 'MLADPIIYEDFLPVSAAGIFQSNLGDRAQVRSAGQASRQAFEAALGAVVLDEMALYEERQQRSLAQCGLRPD' A
#
# COMPACT_ATOMS: atom_id res chain seq x y z
N MET A 1 10.15 25.75 10.51
CA MET A 1 9.24 24.82 9.82
C MET A 1 9.05 23.63 10.74
N LEU A 2 7.82 23.20 10.96
CA LEU A 2 7.50 22.00 11.73
C LEU A 2 7.00 20.94 10.74
N ALA A 3 7.44 19.70 10.92
CA ALA A 3 6.98 18.58 10.12
C ALA A 3 5.97 17.77 10.93
N ASP A 4 4.79 17.56 10.36
CA ASP A 4 3.77 16.68 10.91
C ASP A 4 3.80 15.33 10.16
N PRO A 5 3.50 14.21 10.84
CA PRO A 5 3.44 12.90 10.19
C PRO A 5 2.31 12.85 9.16
N ILE A 6 2.56 12.21 8.02
CA ILE A 6 1.51 11.90 7.05
C ILE A 6 0.65 10.76 7.61
N ILE A 7 -0.66 10.96 7.63
CA ILE A 7 -1.63 9.97 8.11
C ILE A 7 -1.63 8.78 7.15
N TYR A 8 -1.53 7.57 7.71
CA TYR A 8 -1.67 6.33 6.96
C TYR A 8 -3.15 6.07 6.65
N GLU A 9 -3.48 6.00 5.37
CA GLU A 9 -4.85 5.87 4.84
C GLU A 9 -5.16 4.46 4.31
N ASP A 10 -4.20 3.53 4.40
CA ASP A 10 -4.36 2.15 3.91
C ASP A 10 -4.63 1.15 5.04
N PHE A 11 -4.59 -0.14 4.70
CA PHE A 11 -4.81 -1.25 5.62
C PHE A 11 -3.50 -1.97 5.95
N LEU A 12 -3.40 -2.49 7.18
CA LEU A 12 -2.30 -3.37 7.56
C LEU A 12 -2.22 -4.57 6.60
N PRO A 13 -1.00 -5.00 6.22
CA PRO A 13 -0.83 -6.13 5.32
C PRO A 13 -1.36 -7.43 5.96
N VAL A 14 -1.78 -8.37 5.10
CA VAL A 14 -2.40 -9.65 5.48
C VAL A 14 -1.54 -10.49 6.46
N SER A 15 -0.23 -10.27 6.51
CA SER A 15 0.68 -10.95 7.45
C SER A 15 0.56 -10.46 8.90
N ALA A 16 -0.01 -9.29 9.16
CA ALA A 16 -0.36 -8.85 10.52
C ALA A 16 -1.57 -9.63 11.10
N ALA A 17 -2.28 -10.36 10.23
CA ALA A 17 -3.53 -11.05 10.47
C ALA A 17 -3.34 -12.55 10.77
N GLY A 18 -2.38 -12.90 11.65
CA GLY A 18 -2.26 -14.25 12.23
C GLY A 18 -3.53 -14.75 12.96
N ILE A 19 -4.56 -13.91 13.04
CA ILE A 19 -5.87 -14.15 13.66
C ILE A 19 -6.91 -14.67 12.63
N PHE A 20 -6.75 -14.43 11.33
CA PHE A 20 -7.79 -14.76 10.33
C PHE A 20 -7.61 -16.11 9.63
N GLN A 21 -6.55 -16.87 9.96
CA GLN A 21 -6.30 -18.20 9.41
C GLN A 21 -7.27 -19.29 9.92
N SER A 22 -7.99 -19.05 11.02
CA SER A 22 -8.88 -20.06 11.62
C SER A 22 -10.16 -20.33 10.81
N ASN A 23 -10.58 -19.42 9.93
CA ASN A 23 -11.82 -19.57 9.14
C ASN A 23 -11.59 -20.17 7.74
N LEU A 24 -10.35 -20.22 7.24
CA LEU A 24 -10.01 -20.86 5.98
C LEU A 24 -9.24 -22.14 6.25
N GLY A 25 -9.97 -23.26 6.37
CA GLY A 25 -9.39 -24.59 6.61
C GLY A 25 -8.16 -24.88 5.77
N ASP A 26 -7.08 -25.25 6.46
CA ASP A 26 -5.85 -25.96 6.06
C ASP A 26 -5.21 -25.65 4.68
N ARG A 27 -5.53 -24.51 4.07
CA ARG A 27 -4.96 -24.07 2.79
C ARG A 27 -4.52 -22.62 2.80
N ALA A 28 -4.06 -22.12 3.95
CA ALA A 28 -3.25 -20.91 4.02
C ALA A 28 -1.84 -21.20 3.46
N GLN A 29 -1.79 -21.55 2.18
CA GLN A 29 -0.57 -21.58 1.42
C GLN A 29 -0.15 -20.11 1.31
N VAL A 30 0.80 -19.69 2.16
CA VAL A 30 1.50 -18.42 2.12
C VAL A 30 2.19 -18.37 0.76
N ARG A 31 1.43 -18.04 -0.26
CA ARG A 31 1.89 -18.08 -1.64
C ARG A 31 2.54 -16.75 -1.90
N SER A 32 3.85 -16.82 -2.08
CA SER A 32 4.66 -15.98 -2.94
C SER A 32 4.05 -15.91 -4.37
N ALA A 33 2.84 -15.38 -4.48
CA ALA A 33 2.03 -15.28 -5.70
C ALA A 33 1.47 -13.87 -5.90
N GLY A 34 2.05 -12.87 -5.22
CA GLY A 34 1.53 -11.50 -5.20
C GLY A 34 1.39 -10.87 -6.59
N GLN A 35 2.28 -11.20 -7.53
CA GLN A 35 2.21 -10.66 -8.90
C GLN A 35 1.11 -11.31 -9.75
N ALA A 36 0.93 -12.63 -9.67
CA ALA A 36 -0.12 -13.34 -10.42
C ALA A 36 -1.52 -13.01 -9.88
N SER A 37 -1.66 -12.84 -8.57
CA SER A 37 -2.93 -12.42 -7.95
C SER A 37 -3.29 -10.97 -8.28
N ARG A 38 -2.29 -10.08 -8.36
CA ARG A 38 -2.52 -8.66 -8.67
C ARG A 38 -3.04 -8.47 -10.10
N GLN A 39 -2.42 -9.10 -11.10
CA GLN A 39 -2.87 -8.96 -12.49
C GLN A 39 -4.31 -9.45 -12.69
N ALA A 40 -4.66 -10.60 -12.11
CA ALA A 40 -6.04 -11.10 -12.17
C ALA A 40 -7.03 -10.18 -11.44
N PHE A 41 -6.62 -9.62 -10.30
CA PHE A 41 -7.42 -8.65 -9.55
C PHE A 41 -7.64 -7.36 -10.34
N GLU A 42 -6.59 -6.77 -10.92
CA GLU A 42 -6.67 -5.56 -11.76
C GLU A 42 -7.53 -5.79 -13.01
N ALA A 43 -7.41 -6.96 -13.64
CA ALA A 43 -8.26 -7.34 -14.76
C ALA A 43 -9.75 -7.42 -14.37
N ALA A 44 -10.06 -7.96 -13.18
CA ALA A 44 -11.43 -8.02 -12.67
C ALA A 44 -11.95 -6.64 -12.21
N LEU A 45 -11.08 -5.80 -11.64
CA LEU A 45 -11.37 -4.43 -11.24
C LEU A 45 -11.59 -3.51 -12.44
N GLY A 46 -10.97 -3.83 -13.58
CA GLY A 46 -10.97 -3.00 -14.79
C GLY A 46 -10.01 -1.80 -14.73
N ALA A 47 -9.12 -1.79 -13.73
CA ALA A 47 -8.16 -0.72 -13.50
C ALA A 47 -6.91 -1.25 -12.76
N VAL A 48 -5.79 -0.55 -12.92
CA VAL A 48 -4.57 -0.80 -12.15
C VAL A 48 -4.73 -0.32 -10.71
N VAL A 49 -4.20 -1.10 -9.76
CA VAL A 49 -4.09 -0.66 -8.36
C VAL A 49 -2.95 0.35 -8.27
N LEU A 50 -3.17 1.45 -7.56
CA LEU A 50 -2.16 2.47 -7.34
C LEU A 50 -1.07 1.95 -6.40
N ASP A 51 0.14 2.48 -6.56
CA ASP A 51 1.22 2.30 -5.59
C ASP A 51 1.03 3.31 -4.46
N GLU A 52 0.66 2.81 -3.28
CA GLU A 52 0.40 3.64 -2.11
C GLU A 52 1.63 4.44 -1.67
N MET A 53 2.84 3.88 -1.79
CA MET A 53 4.07 4.54 -1.38
C MET A 53 4.38 5.71 -2.30
N ALA A 54 4.14 5.56 -3.61
CA ALA A 54 4.28 6.66 -4.58
C ALA A 54 3.33 7.83 -4.26
N LEU A 55 2.10 7.55 -3.80
CA LEU A 55 1.15 8.60 -3.39
C LEU A 55 1.61 9.34 -2.13
N TYR A 56 2.14 8.63 -1.13
CA TYR A 56 2.69 9.28 0.06
C TYR A 56 3.94 10.11 -0.25
N GLU A 57 4.82 9.61 -1.12
CA GLU A 57 6.00 10.34 -1.57
C GLU A 57 5.59 11.63 -2.30
N GLU A 58 4.62 11.58 -3.21
CA GLU A 58 4.12 12.76 -3.90
C GLU A 58 3.53 13.79 -2.90
N ARG A 59 2.77 13.34 -1.89
CA ARG A 59 2.25 14.21 -0.83
C ARG A 59 3.39 14.88 -0.05
N GLN A 60 4.44 14.14 0.28
CA GLN A 60 5.62 14.68 0.97
C GLN A 60 6.37 15.69 0.10
N GLN A 61 6.64 15.37 -1.16
CA GLN A 61 7.35 16.27 -2.08
C GLN A 61 6.57 17.57 -2.28
N ARG A 62 5.23 17.48 -2.38
CA ARG A 62 4.35 18.65 -2.49
C ARG A 62 4.42 19.55 -1.26
N SER A 63 4.44 18.98 -0.05
CA SER A 63 4.53 19.77 1.19
C SER A 63 5.90 20.44 1.34
N LEU A 64 6.99 19.74 0.98
CA LEU A 64 8.33 20.30 0.94
C LEU A 64 8.44 21.46 -0.05
N ALA A 65 7.89 21.29 -1.27
CA ALA A 65 7.89 22.33 -2.29
C ALA A 65 7.11 23.57 -1.85
N GLN A 66 5.99 23.42 -1.14
CA GLN A 66 5.24 24.53 -0.53
C GLN A 66 6.06 25.27 0.54
N CYS A 67 6.98 24.59 1.21
CA CYS A 67 7.93 25.19 2.13
C CYS A 67 9.21 25.73 1.45
N GLY A 68 9.30 25.67 0.12
CA GLY A 68 10.47 26.13 -0.64
C GLY A 68 11.65 25.15 -0.62
N LEU A 69 11.45 23.93 -0.14
CA LEU A 69 12.44 22.85 -0.18
C LEU A 69 12.17 22.03 -1.44
N ARG A 70 13.10 22.06 -2.40
CA ARG A 70 13.06 21.17 -3.57
C ARG A 70 14.04 20.01 -3.34
N PRO A 71 13.70 18.79 -3.78
CA PRO A 71 14.72 17.75 -3.90
C PRO A 71 15.79 18.22 -4.90
N ASP A 72 17.05 17.92 -4.61
CA ASP A 72 18.19 18.16 -5.52
C ASP A 72 18.03 17.39 -6.85
#